data_AF-A0A7C6S1T9-F1
#
_entry.id   AF-A0A7C6S1T9-F1
#
_cell.length_a   1.000
_cell.length_b   1.000
_cell.length_c   1.000
_cell.angle_alpha   90.00
_cell.angle_beta   90.00
_cell.angle_gamma   90.00
#
_symmetry.space_group_name_H-M   'P 1'
#
loop_
_entity.id
_entity.type
_entity.pdbx_description
1 polymer ?
#
loop_
_entity_poly.entity_id
_entity_poly.type
_entity_poly.pdbx_seq_one_letter_code
_entity_poly.pdbx_strand_id
1 'polypeptide(L)'
;MNNLFDQILRIIEEVQDDEQQMQQILDYLLSEVDLEKYKPINQLPEKYRPVVNEIAQYMDMGMICYLNPDSIKLSFIPQELFIDIERSDNVEEIKKQLDDLHGWQIVDFLDWDNLIEFQPFTSYQSFQIMEKFTHNLPNDEKLRPRLINALQNRKPFANFGRIINNSDLREDWFEFKREYLDNLVAEDLLIELENLKENNNEV
;
A
#
# COMPACT_ATOMS: atom_id res chain seq x y z
N MET A 1 -34.03 3.83 -6.17
CA MET A 1 -33.84 4.81 -5.08
C MET A 1 -32.63 5.62 -5.53
N ASN A 2 -32.82 6.80 -6.13
CA ASN A 2 -31.70 7.63 -6.61
C ASN A 2 -31.07 8.27 -5.38
N ASN A 3 -29.94 7.74 -4.91
CA ASN A 3 -29.18 8.40 -3.87
C ASN A 3 -28.64 9.72 -4.45
N LEU A 4 -28.53 10.77 -3.63
CA LEU A 4 -27.82 12.00 -3.98
C LEU A 4 -26.42 11.69 -4.55
N PHE A 5 -25.76 10.65 -4.03
CA PHE A 5 -24.50 10.13 -4.54
C PHE A 5 -24.59 9.69 -6.02
N ASP A 6 -25.63 8.94 -6.39
CA ASP A 6 -25.82 8.47 -7.78
C ASP A 6 -26.04 9.65 -8.75
N GLN A 7 -26.68 10.73 -8.26
CA GLN A 7 -26.85 11.95 -9.05
C GLN A 7 -25.53 12.70 -9.22
N ILE A 8 -24.71 12.77 -8.17
CA ILE A 8 -23.37 13.36 -8.23
C ILE A 8 -22.50 12.59 -9.22
N LEU A 9 -22.46 11.24 -9.14
CA LEU A 9 -21.67 10.41 -10.04
C LEU A 9 -22.05 10.61 -11.51
N ARG A 10 -23.35 10.64 -11.83
CA ARG A 10 -23.80 10.90 -13.21
C ARG A 10 -23.34 12.26 -13.74
N ILE A 11 -23.40 13.30 -12.90
CA ILE A 11 -22.93 14.63 -13.29
C ILE A 11 -21.42 14.61 -13.53
N ILE A 12 -20.65 13.93 -12.68
CA ILE A 12 -19.20 13.76 -12.86
C ILE A 12 -18.90 13.03 -14.18
N GLU A 13 -19.61 11.93 -14.46
CA GLU A 13 -19.48 11.19 -15.72
C GLU A 13 -19.79 12.05 -16.95
N GLU A 14 -20.77 12.96 -16.87
CA GLU A 14 -21.12 13.87 -17.97
C GLU A 14 -20.04 14.93 -18.25
N VAL A 15 -19.28 15.34 -17.23
CA VAL A 15 -18.28 16.41 -17.34
C VAL A 15 -16.84 15.90 -17.32
N GLN A 16 -16.63 14.59 -17.28
CA GLN A 16 -15.30 13.97 -17.09
C GLN A 16 -14.26 14.36 -18.14
N ASP A 17 -14.69 14.68 -19.36
CA ASP A 17 -13.81 15.08 -20.48
C ASP A 17 -13.58 16.61 -20.55
N ASP A 18 -14.25 17.41 -19.72
CA ASP A 18 -14.08 18.86 -19.61
C ASP A 18 -13.10 19.20 -18.46
N GLU A 19 -11.84 19.41 -18.82
CA GLU A 19 -10.75 19.71 -17.89
C GLU A 19 -11.05 20.92 -16.98
N GLN A 20 -11.73 21.94 -17.49
CA GLN A 20 -12.04 23.14 -16.73
C GLN A 20 -13.10 22.85 -15.66
N GLN A 21 -14.14 22.11 -16.00
CA GLN A 21 -15.19 21.72 -15.05
C GLN A 21 -14.67 20.73 -14.02
N MET A 22 -13.85 19.76 -14.44
CA MET A 22 -13.21 18.81 -13.52
C MET A 22 -12.27 19.51 -12.54
N GLN A 23 -11.50 20.51 -13.00
CA GLN A 23 -10.65 21.30 -12.10
C GLN A 23 -11.49 22.09 -11.08
N GLN A 24 -12.63 22.67 -11.47
CA GLN A 24 -13.50 23.38 -10.54
C GLN A 24 -14.11 22.46 -9.48
N ILE A 25 -14.51 21.25 -9.87
CA ILE A 25 -15.01 20.23 -8.93
C ILE A 25 -13.90 19.84 -7.96
N LEU A 26 -12.69 19.58 -8.48
CA LEU A 26 -11.53 19.25 -7.67
C LEU A 26 -11.21 20.37 -6.67
N ASP A 27 -11.14 21.62 -7.12
CA ASP A 27 -10.84 22.78 -6.26
C ASP A 27 -11.87 22.93 -5.13
N TYR A 28 -13.16 22.74 -5.44
CA TYR A 28 -14.23 22.75 -4.43
C TYR A 28 -14.08 21.60 -3.42
N LEU A 29 -13.81 20.38 -3.88
CA LEU A 29 -13.62 19.24 -2.98
C LEU A 29 -12.39 19.44 -2.09
N LEU A 30 -11.30 19.98 -2.64
CA LEU A 30 -10.10 20.31 -1.89
C LEU A 30 -10.31 21.42 -0.86
N SER A 31 -11.23 22.37 -1.10
CA SER A 31 -11.53 23.44 -0.14
C SER A 31 -12.44 23.01 1.00
N GLU A 32 -13.33 22.05 0.75
CA GLU A 32 -14.34 21.60 1.71
C GLU A 32 -13.93 20.35 2.48
N VAL A 33 -13.11 19.48 1.88
CA VAL A 33 -12.71 18.20 2.46
C VAL A 33 -11.31 18.30 3.04
N ASP A 34 -11.20 18.05 4.33
CA ASP A 34 -9.91 17.82 4.98
C ASP A 34 -9.37 16.45 4.54
N LEU A 35 -8.70 16.41 3.38
CA LEU A 35 -8.17 15.17 2.81
C LEU A 35 -7.25 14.42 3.79
N GLU A 36 -6.59 15.13 4.70
CA GLU A 36 -5.80 14.50 5.77
C GLU A 36 -6.67 13.60 6.64
N LYS A 37 -7.91 13.99 6.97
CA LYS A 37 -8.84 13.15 7.76
C LYS A 37 -9.31 11.90 7.03
N TYR A 38 -9.34 11.92 5.70
CA TYR A 38 -9.83 10.80 4.90
C TYR A 38 -8.73 9.81 4.50
N LYS A 39 -7.48 10.06 4.89
CA LYS A 39 -6.40 9.08 4.74
C LYS A 39 -6.77 7.75 5.42
N PRO A 40 -6.66 6.59 4.73
CA PRO A 40 -7.01 5.29 5.29
C PRO A 40 -6.41 5.03 6.69
N ILE A 41 -5.16 5.46 6.92
CA ILE A 41 -4.51 5.30 8.23
C ILE A 41 -5.25 5.99 9.38
N ASN A 42 -5.94 7.09 9.11
CA ASN A 42 -6.73 7.82 10.10
C ASN A 42 -8.08 7.15 10.39
N GLN A 43 -8.55 6.28 9.50
CA GLN A 43 -9.77 5.50 9.70
C GLN A 43 -9.53 4.20 10.47
N LEU A 44 -8.27 3.75 10.58
CA LEU A 44 -7.91 2.58 11.37
C LEU A 44 -8.19 2.77 12.87
N PRO A 45 -8.64 1.72 13.58
CA PRO A 45 -8.64 1.69 15.03
C PRO A 45 -7.24 1.96 15.60
N GLU A 46 -7.15 2.76 16.67
CA GLU A 46 -5.88 3.28 17.19
C GLU A 46 -4.83 2.20 17.48
N LYS A 47 -5.25 1.01 17.91
CA LYS A 47 -4.35 -0.11 18.22
C LYS A 47 -3.53 -0.60 17.01
N TYR A 48 -4.02 -0.39 15.78
CA TYR A 48 -3.35 -0.86 14.56
C TYR A 48 -2.42 0.17 13.94
N ARG A 49 -2.63 1.47 14.19
CA ARG A 49 -1.82 2.54 13.59
C ARG A 49 -0.30 2.37 13.82
N PRO A 50 0.20 1.93 14.99
CA PRO A 50 1.64 1.79 15.22
C PRO A 50 2.34 0.76 14.32
N VAL A 51 1.63 -0.25 13.82
CA VAL A 51 2.23 -1.34 13.02
C VAL A 51 2.21 -1.08 11.51
N VAL A 52 1.38 -0.14 11.04
CA VAL A 52 1.19 0.14 9.60
C VAL A 52 2.51 0.44 8.90
N ASN A 53 3.31 1.33 9.50
CA ASN A 53 4.57 1.74 8.90
C ASN A 53 5.60 0.60 8.85
N GLU A 54 5.61 -0.26 9.86
CA GLU A 54 6.51 -1.41 9.90
C GLU A 54 6.13 -2.42 8.82
N ILE A 55 4.84 -2.76 8.69
CA ILE A 55 4.31 -3.61 7.62
C ILE A 55 4.66 -3.03 6.24
N ALA A 56 4.42 -1.74 6.03
CA ALA A 56 4.70 -1.05 4.77
C ALA A 56 6.19 -1.13 4.36
N GLN A 57 7.10 -0.95 5.32
CA GLN A 57 8.54 -1.05 5.05
C GLN A 57 8.96 -2.47 4.66
N TYR A 58 8.48 -3.49 5.38
CA TYR A 58 8.82 -4.88 5.07
C TYR A 58 8.22 -5.33 3.73
N MET A 59 6.99 -4.93 3.40
CA MET A 59 6.39 -5.18 2.08
C MET A 59 7.21 -4.51 0.95
N ASP A 60 7.71 -3.29 1.16
CA ASP A 60 8.58 -2.58 0.19
C ASP A 60 9.95 -3.26 0.03
N MET A 61 10.38 -4.03 1.04
CA MET A 61 11.59 -4.86 1.01
C MET A 61 11.37 -6.23 0.37
N GLY A 62 10.16 -6.58 -0.07
CA GLY A 62 9.86 -7.88 -0.68
C GLY A 62 9.46 -8.98 0.32
N MET A 63 9.15 -8.60 1.56
CA MET A 63 8.73 -9.55 2.59
C MET A 63 7.21 -9.78 2.54
N ILE A 64 6.80 -11.02 2.78
CA ILE A 64 5.43 -11.32 3.18
C ILE A 64 5.30 -10.96 4.65
N CYS A 65 4.26 -10.21 5.02
CA CYS A 65 4.02 -9.79 6.40
C CYS A 65 2.77 -10.46 6.95
N TYR A 66 2.82 -10.86 8.22
CA TYR A 66 1.70 -11.45 8.96
C TYR A 66 1.40 -10.62 10.18
N LEU A 67 0.13 -10.30 10.40
CA LEU A 67 -0.37 -9.60 11.57
C LEU A 67 -1.35 -10.48 12.33
N ASN A 68 -1.11 -10.66 13.62
CA ASN A 68 -2.13 -11.18 14.53
C ASN A 68 -3.05 -10.02 14.97
N PRO A 69 -4.32 -9.96 14.54
CA PRO A 69 -5.19 -8.80 14.79
C PRO A 69 -5.59 -8.64 16.26
N ASP A 70 -5.50 -9.72 17.05
CA ASP A 70 -5.87 -9.74 18.47
C ASP A 70 -4.75 -9.19 19.36
N SER A 71 -3.50 -9.62 19.10
CA SER A 71 -2.32 -9.27 19.89
C SER A 71 -1.44 -8.17 19.30
N ILE A 72 -1.67 -7.79 18.03
CA ILE A 72 -0.87 -6.81 17.27
C ILE A 72 0.59 -7.28 17.05
N LYS A 73 0.85 -8.58 17.20
CA LYS A 73 2.16 -9.17 16.85
C LYS A 73 2.34 -9.23 15.34
N LEU A 74 3.58 -9.01 14.91
CA LEU A 74 4.01 -9.09 13.53
C LEU A 74 5.00 -10.23 13.32
N SER A 75 4.95 -10.84 12.14
CA SER A 75 5.97 -11.75 11.63
C SER A 75 6.21 -11.45 10.16
N PHE A 76 7.43 -11.66 9.66
CA PHE A 76 7.81 -11.30 8.30
C PHE A 76 8.76 -12.32 7.72
N ILE A 77 8.53 -12.70 6.47
CA ILE A 77 9.29 -13.76 5.81
C ILE A 77 9.65 -13.31 4.40
N PRO A 78 10.92 -13.41 3.97
CA PRO A 78 11.26 -13.18 2.58
C PRO A 78 10.47 -14.13 1.69
N GLN A 79 9.82 -13.59 0.65
CA GLN A 79 9.01 -14.39 -0.26
C GLN A 79 9.82 -15.52 -0.91
N GLU A 80 11.13 -15.31 -1.07
CA GLU A 80 12.05 -16.27 -1.66
C GLU A 80 12.24 -17.54 -0.82
N LEU A 81 11.95 -17.51 0.48
CA LEU A 81 12.05 -18.71 1.32
C LEU A 81 10.99 -19.77 0.96
N PHE A 82 9.93 -19.38 0.26
CA PHE A 82 8.89 -20.31 -0.21
C PHE A 82 9.24 -21.02 -1.52
N ILE A 83 10.36 -20.69 -2.17
CA ILE A 83 10.75 -21.27 -3.47
C ILE A 83 11.06 -22.76 -3.35
N ASP A 84 11.70 -23.16 -2.25
CA ASP A 84 12.15 -24.54 -2.01
C ASP A 84 11.14 -25.38 -1.20
N ILE A 85 9.97 -24.81 -0.89
CA ILE A 85 8.90 -25.52 -0.18
C ILE A 85 8.06 -26.30 -1.17
N GLU A 86 7.88 -27.59 -0.91
CA GLU A 86 6.95 -28.42 -1.65
C GLU A 86 5.52 -27.94 -1.39
N ARG A 87 4.77 -27.67 -2.46
CA ARG A 87 3.37 -27.28 -2.37
C ARG A 87 2.58 -28.37 -1.64
N SER A 88 2.03 -28.01 -0.49
CA SER A 88 1.12 -28.84 0.30
C SER A 88 -0.04 -27.97 0.76
N ASP A 89 -1.23 -28.53 0.87
CA ASP A 89 -2.37 -27.86 1.51
C ASP A 89 -2.36 -28.09 3.04
N ASN A 90 -1.41 -28.88 3.55
CA ASN A 90 -1.26 -29.19 4.96
C ASN A 90 -0.30 -28.21 5.65
N VAL A 91 -0.86 -27.34 6.49
CA VAL A 91 -0.12 -26.32 7.24
C VAL A 91 0.99 -26.93 8.12
N GLU A 92 0.77 -28.10 8.75
CA GLU A 92 1.77 -28.74 9.59
C GLU A 92 2.98 -29.24 8.77
N GLU A 93 2.73 -29.64 7.53
CA GLU A 93 3.78 -30.06 6.60
C GLU A 93 4.58 -28.85 6.10
N ILE A 94 3.90 -27.74 5.77
CA ILE A 94 4.56 -26.46 5.43
C ILE A 94 5.40 -25.97 6.62
N LYS A 95 4.82 -25.97 7.82
CA LYS A 95 5.47 -25.55 9.06
C LYS A 95 6.76 -26.33 9.30
N LYS A 96 6.69 -27.66 9.17
CA LYS A 96 7.84 -28.53 9.33
C LYS A 96 8.92 -28.25 8.29
N GLN A 97 8.55 -28.10 7.01
CA GLN A 97 9.51 -27.78 5.95
C GLN A 97 10.22 -26.45 6.21
N LEU A 98 9.48 -25.42 6.60
CA LEU A 98 10.05 -24.12 6.94
C LEU A 98 10.94 -24.16 8.19
N ASP A 99 10.53 -24.87 9.25
CA ASP A 99 11.34 -25.04 10.46
C ASP A 99 12.64 -25.80 10.17
N ASP A 100 12.56 -26.90 9.41
CA ASP A 100 13.71 -27.72 9.02
C ASP A 100 14.72 -26.91 8.16
N LEU A 101 14.25 -25.98 7.32
CA LEU A 101 15.09 -25.18 6.42
C LEU A 101 15.61 -23.88 7.03
N HIS A 102 14.80 -23.20 7.84
CA HIS A 102 15.02 -21.81 8.25
C HIS A 102 14.89 -21.58 9.77
N GLY A 103 14.28 -22.51 10.51
CA GLY A 103 14.18 -22.51 11.96
C GLY A 103 12.90 -21.87 12.53
N TRP A 104 12.52 -22.32 13.74
CA TRP A 104 11.23 -22.05 14.38
C TRP A 104 10.83 -20.57 14.54
N GLN A 105 11.82 -19.67 14.70
CA GLN A 105 11.55 -18.23 14.85
C GLN A 105 10.92 -17.60 13.59
N ILE A 106 10.96 -18.27 12.45
CA ILE A 106 10.37 -17.81 11.19
C ILE A 106 8.92 -18.30 11.03
N VAL A 107 8.44 -19.25 11.83
CA VAL A 107 7.15 -19.94 11.62
C VAL A 107 6.16 -19.85 12.78
N ASP A 108 6.47 -19.09 13.82
CA ASP A 108 5.60 -18.98 15.01
C ASP A 108 4.21 -18.43 14.70
N PHE A 109 4.08 -17.65 13.63
CA PHE A 109 2.81 -17.13 13.12
C PHE A 109 1.84 -18.23 12.66
N LEU A 110 2.33 -19.43 12.32
CA LEU A 110 1.48 -20.58 11.96
C LEU A 110 0.71 -21.13 13.16
N ASP A 111 1.05 -20.73 14.39
CA ASP A 111 0.31 -21.09 15.61
C ASP A 111 -0.74 -20.03 16.00
N TRP A 112 -0.94 -18.99 15.20
CA TRP A 112 -1.94 -17.95 15.49
C TRP A 112 -3.34 -18.38 15.04
N ASP A 113 -4.33 -18.23 15.94
CA ASP A 113 -5.74 -18.52 15.63
C ASP A 113 -6.30 -17.62 14.52
N ASN A 114 -5.87 -16.36 14.52
CA ASN A 114 -6.22 -15.36 13.51
C ASN A 114 -4.94 -14.73 12.96
N LEU A 115 -4.88 -14.57 11.64
CA LEU A 115 -3.82 -13.84 10.95
C LEU A 115 -4.38 -13.06 9.78
N ILE A 116 -3.76 -11.92 9.49
CA ILE A 116 -3.92 -11.14 8.27
C ILE A 116 -2.58 -11.21 7.54
N GLU A 117 -2.62 -11.60 6.27
CA GLU A 117 -1.45 -11.72 5.41
C GLU A 117 -1.35 -10.53 4.46
N PHE A 118 -0.16 -9.96 4.33
CA PHE A 118 0.15 -8.89 3.38
C PHE A 118 1.23 -9.35 2.41
N GLN A 119 0.91 -9.31 1.13
CA GLN A 119 1.86 -9.64 0.06
C GLN A 119 2.78 -8.45 -0.26
N PRO A 120 4.05 -8.69 -0.60
CA PRO A 120 4.97 -7.61 -0.94
C PRO A 120 4.46 -6.78 -2.14
N PHE A 121 4.84 -5.50 -2.18
CA PHE A 121 4.41 -4.63 -3.27
C PHE A 121 4.95 -5.11 -4.60
N THR A 122 4.06 -5.26 -5.58
CA THR A 122 4.45 -5.61 -6.93
C THR A 122 5.30 -4.49 -7.56
N SER A 123 6.14 -4.84 -8.54
CA SER A 123 6.85 -3.82 -9.31
C SER A 123 5.89 -2.81 -9.97
N TYR A 124 4.66 -3.22 -10.30
CA TYR A 124 3.66 -2.32 -10.84
C TYR A 124 3.21 -1.26 -9.81
N GLN A 125 2.84 -1.67 -8.59
CA GLN A 125 2.50 -0.74 -7.50
C GLN A 125 3.67 0.21 -7.20
N SER A 126 4.88 -0.31 -7.08
CA SER A 126 6.08 0.50 -6.84
C SER A 126 6.34 1.51 -7.96
N PHE A 127 6.05 1.16 -9.22
CA PHE A 127 6.13 2.08 -10.36
C PHE A 127 5.06 3.18 -10.30
N GLN A 128 3.82 2.83 -9.94
CA GLN A 128 2.73 3.80 -9.80
C GLN A 128 3.03 4.88 -8.74
N ILE A 129 3.71 4.53 -7.64
CA ILE A 129 4.11 5.50 -6.62
C ILE A 129 5.08 6.54 -7.21
N MET A 130 6.03 6.10 -8.03
CA MET A 130 6.95 7.00 -8.73
C MET A 130 6.23 7.91 -9.72
N GLU A 131 5.25 7.38 -10.45
CA GLU A 131 4.41 8.18 -11.35
C GLU A 131 3.63 9.23 -10.57
N LYS A 132 2.93 8.85 -9.49
CA LYS A 132 2.13 9.78 -8.68
C LYS A 132 2.99 10.88 -8.08
N PHE A 133 4.15 10.54 -7.53
CA PHE A 133 5.09 11.55 -7.04
C PHE A 133 5.47 12.54 -8.14
N THR A 134 5.85 12.02 -9.33
CA THR A 134 6.27 12.85 -10.47
C THR A 134 5.17 13.82 -10.92
N HIS A 135 3.92 13.37 -10.98
CA HIS A 135 2.79 14.21 -11.40
C HIS A 135 2.41 15.25 -10.33
N ASN A 136 2.61 14.94 -9.05
CA ASN A 136 2.23 15.82 -7.93
C ASN A 136 3.31 16.84 -7.55
N LEU A 137 4.51 16.81 -8.16
CA LEU A 137 5.54 17.81 -7.91
C LEU A 137 5.02 19.21 -8.23
N PRO A 138 5.12 20.22 -7.34
CA PRO A 138 4.79 21.60 -7.68
C PRO A 138 5.69 22.09 -8.84
N ASN A 139 5.18 22.97 -9.71
CA ASN A 139 5.72 23.36 -11.03
C ASN A 139 7.24 23.57 -11.13
N ASP A 140 8.00 22.48 -11.09
CA ASP A 140 9.43 22.44 -11.37
C ASP A 140 9.62 22.10 -12.86
N GLU A 141 9.86 23.14 -13.65
CA GLU A 141 10.03 23.07 -15.09
C GLU A 141 11.21 22.19 -15.54
N LYS A 142 12.15 21.84 -14.64
CA LYS A 142 13.35 21.08 -15.00
C LYS A 142 13.33 19.65 -14.49
N LEU A 143 12.77 19.41 -13.32
CA LEU A 143 12.90 18.14 -12.64
C LEU A 143 11.78 17.16 -13.01
N ARG A 144 10.54 17.67 -13.13
CA ARG A 144 9.39 16.86 -13.58
C ARG A 144 9.63 16.20 -14.96
N PRO A 145 10.08 16.93 -16.01
CA PRO A 145 10.33 16.30 -17.32
C PRO A 145 11.43 15.23 -17.28
N ARG A 146 12.44 15.40 -16.42
CA ARG A 146 13.52 14.41 -16.26
C ARG A 146 13.03 13.12 -15.61
N LEU A 147 12.17 13.22 -14.60
CA LEU A 147 11.56 12.06 -13.95
C LEU A 147 10.60 11.34 -14.91
N ILE A 148 9.74 12.07 -15.63
CA ILE A 148 8.88 11.50 -16.68
C ILE A 148 9.72 10.72 -17.70
N ASN A 149 10.80 11.34 -18.20
CA ASN A 149 11.70 10.69 -19.14
C ASN A 149 12.36 9.44 -18.54
N ALA A 150 12.76 9.48 -17.26
CA ALA A 150 13.34 8.33 -16.59
C ALA A 150 12.36 7.14 -16.49
N LEU A 151 11.09 7.41 -16.20
CA LEU A 151 10.04 6.40 -16.06
C LEU A 151 9.64 5.79 -17.41
N GLN A 152 9.69 6.55 -18.50
CA GLN A 152 9.36 6.08 -19.85
C GLN A 152 10.50 5.28 -20.53
N ASN A 153 11.68 5.19 -19.91
CA ASN A 153 12.88 4.58 -20.49
C ASN A 153 13.28 3.26 -19.82
N ARG A 154 14.27 2.57 -20.39
CA ARG A 154 14.83 1.34 -19.83
C ARG A 154 15.40 1.57 -18.43
N LYS A 155 15.12 0.64 -17.51
CA LYS A 155 15.53 0.68 -16.08
C LYS A 155 14.91 1.86 -15.32
N PRO A 156 13.56 1.99 -15.33
CA PRO A 156 12.88 3.16 -14.76
C PRO A 156 13.23 3.38 -13.29
N PHE A 157 13.17 2.34 -12.46
CA PHE A 157 13.51 2.40 -11.03
C PHE A 157 14.92 2.95 -10.76
N ALA A 158 15.92 2.43 -11.47
CA ALA A 158 17.30 2.84 -11.29
C ALA A 158 17.54 4.29 -11.77
N ASN A 159 16.94 4.67 -12.90
CA ASN A 159 17.08 6.02 -13.43
C ASN A 159 16.36 7.06 -12.56
N PHE A 160 15.14 6.76 -12.14
CA PHE A 160 14.36 7.58 -11.22
C PHE A 160 15.13 7.77 -9.90
N GLY A 161 15.54 6.67 -9.26
CA GLY A 161 16.30 6.71 -8.02
C GLY A 161 17.61 7.49 -8.13
N ARG A 162 18.32 7.39 -9.27
CA ARG A 162 19.51 8.20 -9.52
C ARG A 162 19.19 9.69 -9.59
N ILE A 163 18.07 10.10 -10.20
CA ILE A 163 17.69 11.52 -10.28
C ILE A 163 17.33 12.04 -8.88
N ILE A 164 16.49 11.31 -8.15
CA ILE A 164 16.05 11.68 -6.80
C ILE A 164 17.21 11.75 -5.81
N ASN A 165 18.11 10.76 -5.81
CA ASN A 165 19.24 10.74 -4.88
C ASN A 165 20.24 11.88 -5.09
N ASN A 166 20.19 12.55 -6.25
CA ASN A 166 21.05 13.68 -6.59
C ASN A 166 20.25 15.00 -6.70
N SER A 167 19.03 15.05 -6.16
CA SER A 167 18.20 16.27 -6.13
C SER A 167 17.83 16.66 -4.70
N ASP A 168 17.38 17.90 -4.55
CA ASP A 168 16.87 18.43 -3.29
C ASP A 168 15.50 17.82 -2.89
N LEU A 169 14.85 17.12 -3.82
CA LEU A 169 13.57 16.42 -3.61
C LEU A 169 13.72 15.05 -2.95
N ARG A 170 14.91 14.67 -2.51
CA ARG A 170 15.17 13.35 -1.92
C ARG A 170 14.28 13.11 -0.70
N GLU A 171 14.23 14.08 0.21
CA GLU A 171 13.43 13.98 1.44
C GLU A 171 11.94 13.96 1.12
N ASP A 172 11.47 14.87 0.24
CA ASP A 172 10.09 14.91 -0.25
C ASP A 172 9.65 13.56 -0.86
N TRP A 173 10.53 12.92 -1.64
CA TRP A 173 10.26 11.59 -2.19
C TRP A 173 10.11 10.52 -1.10
N PHE A 174 11.01 10.48 -0.12
CA PHE A 174 10.93 9.48 0.94
C PHE A 174 9.71 9.68 1.84
N GLU A 175 9.35 10.93 2.12
CA GLU A 175 8.13 11.26 2.85
C GLU A 175 6.88 10.88 2.07
N PHE A 176 6.78 11.30 0.81
CA PHE A 176 5.67 10.93 -0.07
C PHE A 176 5.53 9.41 -0.20
N LYS A 177 6.65 8.71 -0.44
CA LYS A 177 6.65 7.25 -0.56
C LYS A 177 6.15 6.60 0.72
N ARG A 178 6.70 7.00 1.88
CA ARG A 178 6.30 6.46 3.18
C ARG A 178 4.80 6.64 3.41
N GLU A 179 4.31 7.86 3.24
CA GLU A 179 2.90 8.17 3.44
C GLU A 179 1.99 7.38 2.49
N TYR A 180 2.39 7.25 1.22
CA TYR A 180 1.62 6.49 0.25
C TYR A 180 1.54 5.01 0.61
N LEU A 181 2.67 4.40 0.97
CA LEU A 181 2.73 3.00 1.38
C LEU A 181 1.93 2.73 2.66
N ASP A 182 2.08 3.61 3.66
CA ASP A 182 1.32 3.52 4.91
C ASP A 182 -0.20 3.54 4.64
N ASN A 183 -0.66 4.36 3.69
CA ASN A 183 -2.07 4.41 3.34
C ASN A 183 -2.56 3.19 2.55
N LEU A 184 -1.73 2.59 1.69
CA LEU A 184 -2.06 1.32 1.03
C LEU A 184 -2.25 0.20 2.06
N VAL A 185 -1.30 0.05 2.98
CA VAL A 185 -1.39 -0.95 4.05
C VAL A 185 -2.60 -0.72 4.93
N ALA A 186 -2.91 0.54 5.24
CA ALA A 186 -4.08 0.86 6.04
C ALA A 186 -5.40 0.55 5.33
N GLU A 187 -5.47 0.76 4.01
CA GLU A 187 -6.63 0.37 3.18
C GLU A 187 -6.82 -1.16 3.18
N ASP A 188 -5.76 -1.91 2.90
CA ASP A 188 -5.78 -3.38 2.95
C ASP A 188 -6.22 -3.89 4.34
N LEU A 189 -5.67 -3.30 5.41
CA LEU A 189 -6.00 -3.69 6.77
C LEU A 189 -7.45 -3.36 7.15
N LEU A 190 -8.03 -2.26 6.67
CA LEU A 190 -9.45 -1.95 6.90
C LEU A 190 -10.34 -3.01 6.29
N ILE A 191 -10.07 -3.39 5.04
CA ILE A 191 -10.82 -4.42 4.30
C ILE A 191 -10.74 -5.76 5.05
N GLU A 192 -9.55 -6.19 5.44
CA GLU A 192 -9.35 -7.46 6.13
C GLU A 192 -10.02 -7.49 7.51
N LEU A 193 -10.00 -6.37 8.24
CA LEU A 193 -10.70 -6.25 9.52
C LEU A 193 -12.23 -6.27 9.37
N GLU A 194 -12.77 -5.82 8.25
CA GLU A 194 -14.20 -5.94 7.94
C GLU A 194 -14.57 -7.38 7.62
N ASN A 195 -13.81 -8.05 6.73
CA ASN A 195 -13.99 -9.45 6.38
C ASN A 195 -13.98 -10.37 7.62
N LEU A 196 -13.05 -10.14 8.56
CA LEU A 196 -12.98 -10.90 9.81
C LEU A 196 -14.21 -10.70 10.70
N LYS A 197 -14.82 -9.52 10.73
CA LYS A 197 -16.06 -9.29 11.50
C LYS A 197 -17.24 -10.00 10.88
N GLU A 198 -17.34 -10.00 9.56
CA GLU A 198 -18.43 -10.68 8.84
C GLU A 198 -18.38 -12.19 9.08
N ASN A 199 -17.21 -12.80 8.91
CA ASN A 199 -17.01 -14.24 9.15
C ASN A 199 -17.33 -14.67 10.59
N ASN A 200 -17.04 -13.82 11.58
CA ASN A 200 -17.35 -14.10 12.99
C ASN A 200 -18.84 -13.92 13.35
N ASN A 201 -19.63 -13.21 12.53
CA ASN A 201 -21.07 -13.01 12.76
C ASN A 201 -21.94 -14.09 12.09
N GLU A 202 -21.37 -14.93 11.23
CA GLU A 202 -22.07 -16.04 10.56
C GLU A 202 -22.00 -17.38 11.33
N VAL A 203 -21.34 -17.41 12.51
CA VAL A 203 -21.13 -18.61 13.35
C VAL A 203 -22.06 -18.65 14.57
#